data_AF-A0A9D5TVE5-F1
#
_entry.id   AF-A0A9D5TVE5-F1
#
_cell.length_a   1.000
_cell.length_b   1.000
_cell.length_c   1.000
_cell.angle_alpha   90.00
_cell.angle_beta   90.00
_cell.angle_gamma   90.00
#
_symmetry.space_group_name_H-M   'P 1'
#
loop_
_entity.id
_entity.type
_entity.pdbx_description
1 polymer ?
#
loop_
_entity_poly.entity_id
_entity_poly.type
_entity_poly.pdbx_seq_one_letter_code
_entity_poly.pdbx_strand_id
1 'polypeptide(L)'
;MHDKKTKELKPGETQNLKIDFDITDMVAYDDCGVTGNKFCYVLEAGSYSIYAGTSVRNSECVLTYEQAETVVVKKHEQIMPAEKEFERFSASLDANGNRVLTKLPVPVRKFDVDQRIDERRPESIAFTGNKGIKLIDVADGKNTLKEFIAQMSDNDLATIVCGEGMNSPKATVGTVGAFGGVTDSLLDFGIPVCCVTDGPSGIRIGGDFKSTSLPNGYVFASSFDDELAEQIFELEGVELFAYNIDALLGPGMNIHRHPFCGRNFEYFSEDPLLSGKIAAAQSRGVSRSGCTTTIKHYLCNNQETSRNKCNVVVSERALREIYLKGFEIAVKEGNATAIMTSYNPINGYWSASNYDLTTTVLRNEWGYKGFVMTDWWARCNCKGEAGNPENLKAMIRAHNDIYMVCSSAEEKRHNIFEGLEEGYITRGDLQYCAENILNYILNSPTFKKFVLAGCVKPKYASIDEAEFETVAVIDNVISGEEYNLTFDTDKKCIFLFETECKNESLAQYPITLNVGGKNVLSFSISSNDSNKTVRQMTLSDKSNVFNFRFSDHINLRKFAIKQ
;
A
#
# COMPACT_ATOMS: atom_id res chain seq x y z
N MET A 1 19.12 6.46 -16.46
CA MET A 1 18.84 6.13 -17.89
C MET A 1 17.36 6.36 -18.19
N HIS A 2 17.00 6.82 -19.40
CA HIS A 2 15.60 7.08 -19.75
C HIS A 2 15.38 6.82 -21.24
N ASP A 3 14.34 6.05 -21.55
CA ASP A 3 13.79 5.92 -22.90
C ASP A 3 13.09 7.22 -23.28
N LYS A 4 13.73 8.08 -24.08
CA LYS A 4 13.06 9.28 -24.59
C LYS A 4 12.27 8.93 -25.84
N LYS A 5 11.00 9.35 -25.86
CA LYS A 5 10.13 9.19 -27.02
C LYS A 5 10.13 10.45 -27.85
N THR A 6 10.09 10.29 -29.17
CA THR A 6 9.90 11.43 -30.06
C THR A 6 8.48 11.98 -29.92
N LYS A 7 8.29 13.25 -30.26
CA LYS A 7 6.98 13.80 -30.60
C LYS A 7 6.45 13.08 -31.85
N GLU A 8 5.18 13.32 -32.19
CA GLU A 8 4.69 12.93 -33.50
C GLU A 8 5.51 13.62 -34.61
N LEU A 9 6.12 12.83 -35.50
CA LEU A 9 6.94 13.30 -36.62
C LEU A 9 6.19 13.15 -37.92
N LYS A 10 6.08 14.22 -38.70
CA LYS A 10 5.59 14.13 -40.08
C LYS A 10 6.58 13.37 -40.97
N PRO A 11 6.15 12.84 -42.13
CA PRO A 11 7.07 12.24 -43.09
C PRO A 11 8.22 13.20 -43.45
N GLY A 12 9.46 12.76 -43.21
CA GLY A 12 10.67 13.55 -43.44
C GLY A 12 11.07 14.50 -42.30
N GLU A 13 10.25 14.63 -41.26
CA GLU A 13 10.61 15.39 -40.05
C GLU A 13 11.55 14.58 -39.15
N THR A 14 12.45 15.28 -38.46
CA THR A 14 13.39 14.69 -37.52
C THR A 14 13.35 15.41 -36.17
N GLN A 15 13.72 14.70 -35.12
CA GLN A 15 13.91 15.26 -33.78
C GLN A 15 15.21 14.72 -33.19
N ASN A 16 15.99 15.61 -32.59
CA ASN A 16 17.14 15.22 -31.77
C ASN A 16 16.66 14.95 -30.34
N LEU A 17 16.96 13.76 -29.84
CA LEU A 17 16.72 13.39 -28.45
C LEU A 17 18.04 13.50 -27.67
N LYS A 18 17.98 14.12 -26.50
CA LYS A 18 19.09 14.16 -25.55
C LYS A 18 18.78 13.19 -24.42
N ILE A 19 19.66 12.21 -24.20
CA ILE A 19 19.56 11.24 -23.12
C ILE A 19 20.76 11.47 -22.21
N ASP A 20 20.48 11.78 -20.95
CA ASP A 20 21.47 11.98 -19.90
C ASP A 20 21.22 10.97 -18.77
N PHE A 21 22.28 10.52 -18.11
CA PHE A 21 22.21 9.70 -16.91
C PHE A 21 23.46 9.91 -16.06
N ASP A 22 23.34 9.66 -14.75
CA ASP A 22 24.49 9.73 -13.85
C ASP A 22 25.33 8.46 -13.99
N ILE A 23 26.67 8.58 -14.00
CA ILE A 23 27.55 7.41 -14.10
C ILE A 23 27.32 6.41 -12.96
N THR A 24 26.85 6.92 -11.82
CA THR A 24 26.48 6.13 -10.65
C THR A 24 25.20 5.30 -10.84
N ASP A 25 24.44 5.49 -11.92
CA ASP A 25 23.33 4.59 -12.29
C ASP A 25 23.84 3.19 -12.70
N MET A 26 25.12 3.05 -13.07
CA MET A 26 25.72 1.78 -13.52
C MET A 26 26.36 0.94 -12.41
N VAL A 27 26.18 1.34 -11.15
CA VAL A 27 26.76 0.63 -9.99
C VAL A 27 26.11 -0.74 -9.78
N ALA A 28 26.91 -1.66 -9.23
CA ALA A 28 26.45 -2.95 -8.72
C ALA A 28 26.55 -2.99 -7.20
N TYR A 29 25.67 -3.74 -6.54
CA TYR A 29 25.70 -3.96 -5.11
C TYR A 29 26.50 -5.22 -4.76
N ASP A 30 27.58 -5.04 -4.01
CA ASP A 30 28.44 -6.14 -3.56
C ASP A 30 27.96 -6.71 -2.21
N ASP A 31 27.04 -7.68 -2.24
CA ASP A 31 26.53 -8.32 -1.02
C ASP A 31 27.46 -9.41 -0.46
N CYS A 32 28.37 -9.97 -1.27
CA CYS A 32 29.27 -11.05 -0.88
C CYS A 32 30.73 -10.62 -0.61
N GLY A 33 31.10 -9.38 -0.93
CA GLY A 33 32.43 -8.81 -0.70
C GLY A 33 33.45 -9.16 -1.77
N VAL A 34 33.00 -9.55 -2.98
CA VAL A 34 33.90 -9.98 -4.07
C VAL A 34 34.78 -8.83 -4.56
N THR A 35 34.30 -7.60 -4.44
CA THR A 35 35.04 -6.39 -4.81
C THR A 35 35.95 -5.87 -3.68
N GLY A 36 35.93 -6.54 -2.52
CA GLY A 36 36.55 -6.06 -1.29
C GLY A 36 35.69 -5.05 -0.50
N ASN A 37 34.54 -4.64 -1.04
CA ASN A 37 33.68 -3.59 -0.48
C ASN A 37 32.27 -4.13 -0.15
N LYS A 38 32.21 -5.04 0.83
CA LYS A 38 30.96 -5.68 1.21
C LYS A 38 29.88 -4.68 1.63
N PHE A 39 28.65 -4.92 1.20
CA PHE A 39 27.45 -4.10 1.44
C PHE A 39 27.59 -2.67 0.90
N CYS A 40 28.23 -2.53 -0.26
CA CYS A 40 28.38 -1.26 -0.95
C CYS A 40 27.85 -1.34 -2.37
N TYR A 41 27.28 -0.23 -2.85
CA TYR A 41 27.20 0.03 -4.28
C TYR A 41 28.57 0.48 -4.77
N VAL A 42 29.08 -0.23 -5.78
CA VAL A 42 30.40 -0.03 -6.35
C VAL A 42 30.31 0.13 -7.87
N LEU A 43 31.16 1.01 -8.39
CA LEU A 43 31.47 1.10 -9.81
C LEU A 43 32.83 0.42 -9.98
N GLU A 44 32.85 -0.82 -10.48
CA GLU A 44 34.08 -1.61 -10.62
C GLU A 44 35.01 -1.00 -11.67
N ALA A 45 36.32 -1.21 -11.51
CA ALA A 45 37.28 -0.86 -12.54
C ALA A 45 36.98 -1.63 -13.84
N GLY A 46 37.03 -0.94 -14.98
CA GLY A 46 36.82 -1.55 -16.29
C GLY A 46 36.21 -0.61 -17.31
N SER A 47 35.88 -1.21 -18.46
CA SER A 47 35.32 -0.52 -19.61
C SER A 47 33.80 -0.70 -19.64
N TYR A 48 33.06 0.40 -19.65
CA TYR A 48 31.60 0.46 -19.69
C TYR A 48 31.13 0.91 -21.07
N SER A 49 30.74 -0.05 -21.90
CA SER A 49 30.17 0.22 -23.23
C SER A 49 28.69 0.60 -23.13
N ILE A 50 28.34 1.75 -23.69
CA ILE A 50 27.00 2.31 -23.70
C ILE A 50 26.41 2.12 -25.10
N TYR A 51 25.24 1.49 -25.15
CA TYR A 51 24.55 1.17 -26.39
C TYR A 51 23.28 2.01 -26.54
N ALA A 52 23.02 2.49 -27.75
CA ALA A 52 21.78 3.20 -28.08
C ALA A 52 21.15 2.61 -29.36
N GLY A 53 19.82 2.59 -29.40
CA GLY A 53 19.08 2.07 -30.54
C GLY A 53 17.60 1.90 -30.23
N THR A 54 16.88 1.22 -31.12
CA THR A 54 15.42 1.07 -31.02
C THR A 54 14.99 -0.15 -30.21
N SER A 55 15.92 -1.03 -29.85
CA SER A 55 15.69 -2.13 -28.92
C SER A 55 17.02 -2.64 -28.37
N VAL A 56 16.97 -3.42 -27.27
CA VAL A 56 18.16 -4.08 -26.70
C VAL A 56 18.92 -4.97 -27.70
N ARG A 57 18.24 -5.48 -28.75
CA ARG A 57 18.85 -6.29 -29.82
C ARG A 57 19.28 -5.48 -31.04
N ASN A 58 18.71 -4.29 -31.24
CA ASN A 58 19.01 -3.38 -32.34
C ASN A 58 19.57 -2.07 -31.78
N SER A 59 20.79 -2.15 -31.28
CA SER A 59 21.53 -1.04 -30.70
C SER A 59 23.00 -1.10 -31.11
N GLU A 60 23.64 0.06 -31.15
CA GLU A 60 25.06 0.21 -31.46
C GLU A 60 25.80 0.87 -30.29
N CYS A 61 27.08 0.54 -30.13
CA CYS A 61 27.91 1.15 -29.11
C CYS A 61 28.18 2.61 -29.50
N VAL A 62 27.67 3.55 -28.72
CA VAL A 62 27.78 4.99 -28.99
C VAL A 62 28.85 5.67 -28.14
N LEU A 63 29.21 5.07 -27.01
CA LEU A 63 30.21 5.60 -26.08
C LEU A 63 30.81 4.46 -25.27
N THR A 64 32.09 4.58 -24.94
CA THR A 64 32.75 3.73 -23.94
C THR A 64 33.31 4.63 -22.85
N TYR A 65 32.92 4.36 -21.61
CA TYR A 65 33.44 5.03 -20.42
C TYR A 65 34.45 4.12 -19.71
N GLU A 66 35.64 4.64 -19.45
CA GLU A 66 36.71 3.90 -18.78
C GLU A 66 36.76 4.28 -17.30
N GLN A 67 36.52 3.30 -16.43
CA GLN A 67 36.66 3.43 -14.99
C GLN A 67 38.01 2.85 -14.56
N ALA A 68 38.96 3.72 -14.20
CA ALA A 68 40.33 3.28 -13.89
C ALA A 68 40.42 2.40 -12.63
N GLU A 69 39.63 2.71 -11.61
CA GLU A 69 39.67 2.04 -10.30
C GLU A 69 38.26 1.75 -9.78
N THR A 70 38.11 0.70 -8.98
CA THR A 70 36.84 0.40 -8.32
C THR A 70 36.52 1.48 -7.29
N VAL A 71 35.38 2.17 -7.47
CA VAL A 71 34.93 3.25 -6.57
C VAL A 71 33.72 2.80 -5.78
N VAL A 72 33.76 3.02 -4.47
CA VAL A 72 32.58 2.89 -3.59
C VAL A 72 31.72 4.13 -3.75
N VAL A 73 30.52 3.97 -4.30
CA VAL A 73 29.57 5.06 -4.51
C VAL A 73 28.70 5.27 -3.27
N LYS A 74 28.21 4.17 -2.68
CA LYS A 74 27.38 4.24 -1.48
C LYS A 74 27.62 3.04 -0.59
N LYS A 75 27.91 3.30 0.68
CA LYS A 75 28.03 2.26 1.71
C LYS A 75 26.67 2.05 2.38
N HIS A 76 26.32 0.79 2.55
CA HIS A 76 25.11 0.35 3.22
C HIS A 76 25.45 -0.67 4.31
N GLU A 77 24.43 -1.08 5.04
CA GLU A 77 24.46 -2.27 5.86
C GLU A 77 23.65 -3.39 5.21
N GLN A 78 23.91 -4.63 5.65
CA GLN A 78 23.16 -5.80 5.18
C GLN A 78 21.67 -5.67 5.55
N ILE A 79 20.80 -5.85 4.56
CA ILE A 79 19.33 -5.89 4.75
C ILE A 79 18.73 -7.21 4.29
N MET A 80 17.70 -7.65 5.02
CA MET A 80 16.90 -8.85 4.72
C MET A 80 17.72 -10.07 4.28
N PRO A 81 18.82 -10.44 4.96
CA PRO A 81 19.60 -11.59 4.53
C PRO A 81 18.79 -12.88 4.64
N ALA A 82 19.06 -13.82 3.73
CA ALA A 82 18.41 -15.12 3.71
C ALA A 82 18.74 -15.93 4.97
N GLU A 83 17.75 -16.71 5.43
CA GLU A 83 17.90 -17.55 6.63
C GLU A 83 18.62 -18.87 6.34
N LYS A 84 18.48 -19.36 5.11
CA LYS A 84 19.03 -20.64 4.67
C LYS A 84 19.97 -20.42 3.51
N GLU A 85 20.99 -21.27 3.44
CA GLU A 85 21.93 -21.28 2.33
C GLU A 85 21.22 -21.64 1.03
N PHE A 86 21.55 -20.89 -0.03
CA PHE A 86 21.20 -21.21 -1.40
C PHE A 86 22.21 -20.57 -2.35
N GLU A 87 22.18 -21.01 -3.60
CA GLU A 87 23.05 -20.48 -4.65
C GLU A 87 22.25 -19.60 -5.61
N ARG A 88 22.91 -18.58 -6.15
CA ARG A 88 22.41 -17.77 -7.26
C ARG A 88 23.27 -17.94 -8.50
N PHE A 89 22.70 -17.65 -9.66
CA PHE A 89 23.47 -17.57 -10.89
C PHE A 89 24.44 -16.39 -10.87
N SER A 90 25.59 -16.57 -11.51
CA SER A 90 26.58 -15.54 -11.79
C SER A 90 27.09 -15.70 -13.21
N ALA A 91 27.47 -14.60 -13.85
CA ALA A 91 28.21 -14.65 -15.10
C ALA A 91 29.71 -14.71 -14.79
N SER A 92 30.44 -15.56 -15.49
CA SER A 92 31.90 -15.62 -15.45
C SER A 92 32.44 -15.75 -16.86
N LEU A 93 33.72 -15.43 -17.07
CA LEU A 93 34.38 -15.68 -18.34
C LEU A 93 35.06 -17.05 -18.31
N ASP A 94 34.88 -17.85 -19.35
CA ASP A 94 35.66 -19.07 -19.56
C ASP A 94 37.08 -18.74 -20.05
N ALA A 95 37.91 -19.78 -20.22
CA ALA A 95 39.28 -19.62 -20.70
C ALA A 95 39.40 -18.98 -22.10
N ASN A 96 38.31 -18.96 -22.88
CA ASN A 96 38.24 -18.36 -24.21
C ASN A 96 37.62 -16.95 -24.18
N GLY A 97 37.28 -16.41 -23.01
CA GLY A 97 36.62 -15.11 -22.86
C GLY A 97 35.11 -15.14 -23.14
N ASN A 98 34.48 -16.32 -23.28
CA ASN A 98 33.02 -16.40 -23.43
C ASN A 98 32.34 -16.30 -22.06
N ARG A 99 31.19 -15.62 -22.03
CA ARG A 99 30.35 -15.59 -20.82
C ARG A 99 29.70 -16.96 -20.61
N VAL A 100 29.96 -17.55 -19.45
CA VAL A 100 29.36 -18.81 -18.98
C VAL A 100 28.60 -18.59 -17.68
N LEU A 101 27.54 -19.38 -17.49
CA LEU A 101 26.72 -19.35 -16.29
C LEU A 101 27.38 -20.19 -15.19
N THR A 102 27.70 -19.56 -14.08
CA THR A 102 28.21 -20.20 -12.86
C THR A 102 27.24 -20.00 -11.71
N LYS A 103 27.55 -20.58 -10.55
CA LYS A 103 26.77 -20.41 -9.32
C LYS A 103 27.65 -19.83 -8.21
N LEU A 104 27.05 -18.94 -7.40
CA LEU A 104 27.69 -18.35 -6.23
C LEU A 104 26.80 -18.54 -5.00
N PRO A 105 27.37 -18.82 -3.82
CA PRO A 105 26.61 -18.87 -2.57
C PRO A 105 26.08 -17.48 -2.21
N VAL A 106 24.86 -17.43 -1.66
CA VAL A 106 24.25 -16.20 -1.16
C VAL A 106 24.58 -16.00 0.33
N PRO A 107 24.98 -14.79 0.76
CA PRO A 107 25.22 -14.50 2.17
C PRO A 107 23.98 -14.73 3.05
N VAL A 108 24.15 -15.54 4.10
CA VAL A 108 23.10 -15.82 5.11
C VAL A 108 23.15 -14.82 6.27
N ARG A 109 22.04 -14.73 7.02
CA ARG A 109 21.89 -13.86 8.19
C ARG A 109 22.92 -14.20 9.27
N LYS A 110 23.66 -13.19 9.76
CA LYS A 110 24.66 -13.32 10.84
C LYS A 110 24.46 -12.37 12.03
N PHE A 111 23.34 -11.64 12.06
CA PHE A 111 23.01 -10.70 13.13
C PHE A 111 21.58 -10.94 13.63
N ASP A 112 21.30 -10.50 14.84
CA ASP A 112 19.94 -10.52 15.38
C ASP A 112 19.17 -9.28 14.96
N VAL A 113 18.05 -9.49 14.25
CA VAL A 113 17.17 -8.42 13.79
C VAL A 113 16.52 -7.72 14.98
N ASP A 114 16.14 -8.46 16.02
CA ASP A 114 15.48 -7.84 17.19
C ASP A 114 16.45 -6.93 17.95
N GLN A 115 17.71 -7.35 18.11
CA GLN A 115 18.74 -6.50 18.71
C GLN A 115 18.96 -5.21 17.89
N ARG A 116 19.02 -5.32 16.55
CA ARG A 116 19.14 -4.14 15.67
C ARG A 116 17.99 -3.16 15.87
N ILE A 117 16.77 -3.67 16.01
CA ILE A 117 15.59 -2.83 16.25
C ILE A 117 15.69 -2.17 17.62
N ASP A 118 16.05 -2.94 18.65
CA ASP A 118 16.17 -2.44 20.02
C ASP A 118 17.18 -1.29 20.16
N GLU A 119 18.32 -1.40 19.47
CA GLU A 119 19.36 -0.35 19.44
C GLU A 119 18.92 0.93 18.69
N ARG A 120 17.83 0.87 17.93
CA ARG A 120 17.36 1.96 17.04
C ARG A 120 15.94 2.44 17.36
N ARG A 121 15.37 2.00 18.48
CA ARG A 121 13.99 2.34 18.85
C ARG A 121 13.80 3.86 18.92
N PRO A 122 12.67 4.38 18.41
CA PRO A 122 12.31 5.78 18.60
C PRO A 122 12.22 6.14 20.09
N GLU A 123 12.62 7.36 20.43
CA GLU A 123 12.45 7.89 21.78
C GLU A 123 10.95 8.04 22.11
N SER A 124 10.55 7.57 23.29
CA SER A 124 9.17 7.72 23.76
C SER A 124 8.91 9.13 24.28
N ILE A 125 7.85 9.76 23.78
CA ILE A 125 7.33 11.03 24.29
C ILE A 125 6.38 10.73 25.45
N ALA A 126 6.60 11.35 26.61
CA ALA A 126 5.77 11.12 27.79
C ALA A 126 4.31 11.53 27.55
N PHE A 127 3.37 10.73 28.05
CA PHE A 127 1.94 11.05 27.99
C PHE A 127 1.60 12.24 28.88
N THR A 128 1.00 13.28 28.32
CA THR A 128 0.67 14.51 29.05
C THR A 128 -0.79 14.59 29.51
N GLY A 129 -1.62 13.61 29.14
CA GLY A 129 -3.07 13.74 29.15
C GLY A 129 -3.57 14.70 28.07
N ASN A 130 -4.86 14.62 27.72
CA ASN A 130 -5.48 15.49 26.73
C ASN A 130 -5.34 16.97 27.15
N LYS A 131 -4.61 17.75 26.36
CA LYS A 131 -4.38 19.19 26.59
C LYS A 131 -5.31 20.08 25.80
N GLY A 132 -6.23 19.50 25.03
CA GLY A 132 -7.14 20.21 24.15
C GLY A 132 -6.49 20.68 22.84
N ILE A 133 -5.23 20.30 22.57
CA ILE A 133 -4.53 20.68 21.34
C ILE A 133 -5.20 19.95 20.19
N LYS A 134 -5.65 20.68 19.16
CA LYS A 134 -6.24 20.09 17.96
C LYS A 134 -5.22 20.00 16.85
N LEU A 135 -5.46 19.14 15.86
CA LEU A 135 -4.53 19.01 14.72
C LEU A 135 -4.37 20.33 13.94
N ILE A 136 -5.41 21.18 13.92
CA ILE A 136 -5.33 22.55 13.37
C ILE A 136 -4.34 23.45 14.11
N ASP A 137 -4.13 23.26 15.42
CA ASP A 137 -3.15 24.06 16.18
C ASP A 137 -1.71 23.71 15.77
N VAL A 138 -1.48 22.47 15.31
CA VAL A 138 -0.21 22.06 14.69
C VAL A 138 -0.05 22.70 13.32
N ALA A 139 -1.10 22.68 12.49
CA ALA A 139 -1.08 23.30 11.16
C ALA A 139 -0.89 24.83 11.22
N ASP A 140 -1.44 25.49 12.24
CA ASP A 140 -1.28 26.93 12.51
C ASP A 140 0.09 27.27 13.16
N GLY A 141 0.90 26.27 13.50
CA GLY A 141 2.20 26.46 14.17
C GLY A 141 2.11 26.88 15.64
N LYS A 142 0.94 26.77 16.29
CA LYS A 142 0.76 27.04 17.72
C LYS A 142 1.36 25.95 18.60
N ASN A 143 1.37 24.72 18.09
CA ASN A 143 1.94 23.56 18.74
C ASN A 143 2.77 22.72 17.78
N THR A 144 3.74 21.98 18.31
CA THR A 144 4.47 20.98 17.51
C THR A 144 3.66 19.69 17.38
N LEU A 145 3.93 18.89 16.34
CA LEU A 145 3.31 17.57 16.20
C LEU A 145 3.65 16.65 17.40
N LYS A 146 4.85 16.78 17.97
CA LYS A 146 5.25 16.04 19.18
C LYS A 146 4.40 16.40 20.39
N GLU A 147 4.07 17.69 20.60
CA GLU A 147 3.16 18.12 21.67
C GLU A 147 1.74 17.58 21.47
N PHE A 148 1.26 17.58 20.23
CA PHE A 148 -0.04 16.99 19.90
C PHE A 148 -0.07 15.49 20.19
N ILE A 149 0.95 14.73 19.78
CA ILE A 149 1.04 13.28 20.01
C ILE A 149 1.24 12.95 21.50
N ALA A 150 1.96 13.79 22.26
CA ALA A 150 2.18 13.61 23.69
C ALA A 150 0.85 13.53 24.47
N GLN A 151 -0.22 14.15 23.97
CA GLN A 151 -1.52 14.17 24.63
C GLN A 151 -2.41 12.96 24.33
N MET A 152 -2.05 12.13 23.33
CA MET A 152 -2.81 10.95 22.90
C MET A 152 -2.52 9.78 23.83
N SER A 153 -3.55 9.07 24.29
CA SER A 153 -3.41 7.87 25.14
C SER A 153 -2.85 6.68 24.35
N ASP A 154 -2.42 5.61 25.03
CA ASP A 154 -2.01 4.38 24.31
C ASP A 154 -3.17 3.78 23.49
N ASN A 155 -4.42 3.97 23.94
CA ASN A 155 -5.60 3.56 23.18
C ASN A 155 -5.80 4.40 21.92
N ASP A 156 -5.61 5.72 21.99
CA ASP A 156 -5.67 6.58 20.81
C ASP A 156 -4.55 6.22 19.81
N LEU A 157 -3.36 5.93 20.31
CA LEU A 157 -2.22 5.49 19.50
C LEU A 157 -2.42 4.08 18.90
N ALA A 158 -3.06 3.16 19.62
CA ALA A 158 -3.38 1.83 19.11
C ALA A 158 -4.53 1.84 18.08
N THR A 159 -5.45 2.80 18.18
CA THR A 159 -6.58 2.92 17.25
C THR A 159 -6.23 3.69 15.99
N ILE A 160 -5.37 4.72 16.03
CA ILE A 160 -4.99 5.50 14.83
C ILE A 160 -4.25 4.64 13.78
N VAL A 161 -3.56 3.58 14.22
CA VAL A 161 -2.86 2.62 13.35
C VAL A 161 -3.79 1.57 12.74
N CYS A 162 -5.10 1.63 13.00
CA CYS A 162 -6.10 0.70 12.47
C CYS A 162 -6.99 1.41 11.43
N GLY A 163 -6.92 0.99 10.17
CA GLY A 163 -7.84 1.46 9.12
C GLY A 163 -9.17 0.70 9.15
N GLU A 164 -10.26 1.37 8.79
CA GLU A 164 -11.62 0.81 8.71
C GLU A 164 -12.10 0.55 7.29
N GLY A 165 -12.90 -0.51 7.10
CA GLY A 165 -13.42 -0.90 5.78
C GLY A 165 -13.63 -2.41 5.64
N MET A 166 -13.92 -2.92 4.43
CA MET A 166 -14.19 -2.15 3.21
C MET A 166 -15.56 -1.44 3.27
N ASN A 167 -15.72 -0.37 2.49
CA ASN A 167 -16.94 0.44 2.46
C ASN A 167 -17.27 1.03 3.84
N SER A 168 -16.27 1.64 4.48
CA SER A 168 -16.53 2.36 5.73
C SER A 168 -17.59 3.44 5.48
N PRO A 169 -18.64 3.54 6.32
CA PRO A 169 -19.63 4.60 6.20
C PRO A 169 -19.06 5.99 6.52
N LYS A 170 -17.80 6.04 6.98
CA LYS A 170 -17.09 7.27 7.33
C LYS A 170 -16.36 7.91 6.15
N ALA A 171 -16.28 7.20 5.02
CA ALA A 171 -15.61 7.62 3.80
C ALA A 171 -16.55 7.54 2.59
N THR A 172 -16.06 7.93 1.41
CA THR A 172 -16.81 7.88 0.16
C THR A 172 -17.35 6.47 -0.12
N VAL A 173 -18.62 6.37 -0.48
CA VAL A 173 -19.33 5.10 -0.69
C VAL A 173 -18.61 4.23 -1.73
N GLY A 174 -18.54 2.93 -1.48
CA GLY A 174 -17.92 1.98 -2.41
C GLY A 174 -16.40 1.94 -2.41
N THR A 175 -15.74 2.76 -1.59
CA THR A 175 -14.27 2.77 -1.45
C THR A 175 -13.78 1.72 -0.47
N VAL A 176 -12.48 1.41 -0.54
CA VAL A 176 -11.97 0.17 0.05
C VAL A 176 -11.39 0.35 1.46
N GLY A 177 -11.14 1.58 1.90
CA GLY A 177 -10.67 1.85 3.26
C GLY A 177 -10.78 3.31 3.69
N ALA A 178 -10.74 3.50 5.01
CA ALA A 178 -10.69 4.77 5.69
C ALA A 178 -9.63 4.72 6.81
N PHE A 179 -8.96 5.84 7.09
CA PHE A 179 -7.97 5.92 8.18
C PHE A 179 -7.90 7.34 8.77
N GLY A 180 -7.14 7.51 9.87
CA GLY A 180 -7.05 8.78 10.59
C GLY A 180 -8.12 8.88 11.67
N GLY A 181 -9.04 9.83 11.55
CA GLY A 181 -10.11 10.11 12.51
C GLY A 181 -11.22 9.06 12.59
N VAL A 182 -10.90 7.77 12.63
CA VAL A 182 -11.88 6.68 12.52
C VAL A 182 -12.62 6.38 13.82
N THR A 183 -12.26 6.99 14.95
CA THR A 183 -12.97 6.85 16.23
C THR A 183 -13.46 8.21 16.73
N ASP A 184 -14.43 8.23 17.63
CA ASP A 184 -14.90 9.48 18.22
C ASP A 184 -13.79 10.24 18.97
N SER A 185 -12.90 9.51 19.65
CA SER A 185 -11.73 10.07 20.33
C SER A 185 -10.77 10.74 19.34
N LEU A 186 -10.47 10.09 18.22
CA LEU A 186 -9.59 10.65 17.19
C LEU A 186 -10.21 11.87 16.50
N LEU A 187 -11.51 11.84 16.24
CA LEU A 187 -12.26 13.00 15.75
C LEU A 187 -12.24 14.17 16.74
N ASP A 188 -12.31 13.89 18.04
CA ASP A 188 -12.22 14.92 19.08
C ASP A 188 -10.87 15.62 19.10
N PHE A 189 -9.78 14.99 18.64
CA PHE A 189 -8.50 15.65 18.41
C PHE A 189 -8.46 16.52 17.13
N GLY A 190 -9.55 16.56 16.36
CA GLY A 190 -9.60 17.28 15.08
C GLY A 190 -8.85 16.56 13.96
N ILE A 191 -8.68 15.24 14.06
CA ILE A 191 -8.12 14.40 13.00
C ILE A 191 -9.28 14.03 12.06
N PRO A 192 -9.24 14.38 10.76
CA PRO A 192 -10.28 13.99 9.81
C PRO A 192 -10.15 12.51 9.37
N VAL A 193 -11.19 11.99 8.73
CA VAL A 193 -11.19 10.65 8.12
C VAL A 193 -10.70 10.75 6.69
N CYS A 194 -9.54 10.17 6.39
CA CYS A 194 -9.03 10.03 5.03
C CYS A 194 -9.59 8.80 4.33
N CYS A 195 -9.72 8.86 3.01
CA CYS A 195 -10.31 7.80 2.18
C CYS A 195 -9.27 7.21 1.21
N VAL A 196 -9.28 5.88 1.05
CA VAL A 196 -8.44 5.17 0.07
C VAL A 196 -9.28 4.24 -0.80
N THR A 197 -8.89 4.08 -2.06
CA THR A 197 -9.62 3.19 -2.97
C THR A 197 -8.76 2.57 -4.07
N ASP A 198 -9.15 1.39 -4.56
CA ASP A 198 -8.57 0.80 -5.79
C ASP A 198 -8.94 1.66 -7.01
N GLY A 199 -8.26 1.60 -8.15
CA GLY A 199 -7.03 0.87 -8.38
C GLY A 199 -6.21 1.45 -9.54
N PRO A 200 -5.15 0.76 -9.97
CA PRO A 200 -4.21 1.28 -10.97
C PRO A 200 -4.82 1.64 -12.34
N SER A 201 -6.01 1.12 -12.66
CA SER A 201 -6.74 1.36 -13.91
C SER A 201 -7.97 2.25 -13.74
N GLY A 202 -8.01 3.08 -12.70
CA GLY A 202 -9.11 3.99 -12.40
C GLY A 202 -9.77 3.74 -11.05
N ILE A 203 -10.53 4.73 -10.58
CA ILE A 203 -11.23 4.71 -9.29
C ILE A 203 -12.31 3.61 -9.23
N ARG A 204 -12.21 2.72 -8.26
CA ARG A 204 -13.27 1.82 -7.81
C ARG A 204 -14.12 2.59 -6.81
N ILE A 205 -15.37 2.87 -7.18
CA ILE A 205 -16.33 3.61 -6.37
C ILE A 205 -17.71 2.97 -6.52
N GLY A 206 -18.60 3.18 -5.54
CA GLY A 206 -19.92 2.57 -5.48
C GLY A 206 -21.05 3.58 -5.57
N GLY A 207 -22.29 3.11 -5.41
CA GLY A 207 -23.48 3.94 -5.60
C GLY A 207 -23.69 4.37 -7.05
N ASP A 208 -24.23 5.56 -7.26
CA ASP A 208 -24.49 6.13 -8.59
C ASP A 208 -23.26 6.87 -9.19
N PHE A 209 -22.13 6.86 -8.49
CA PHE A 209 -20.88 7.45 -8.99
C PHE A 209 -20.32 6.65 -10.16
N LYS A 210 -19.74 7.36 -11.14
CA LYS A 210 -19.03 6.78 -12.27
C LYS A 210 -17.61 7.31 -12.28
N SER A 211 -16.67 6.49 -12.68
CA SER A 211 -15.25 6.85 -12.78
C SER A 211 -14.70 6.51 -14.15
N THR A 212 -13.51 7.03 -14.43
CA THR A 212 -12.82 6.77 -15.69
C THR A 212 -12.07 5.44 -15.61
N SER A 213 -12.32 4.53 -16.56
CA SER A 213 -11.54 3.30 -16.69
C SER A 213 -10.34 3.52 -17.61
N LEU A 214 -9.15 3.43 -17.05
CA LEU A 214 -7.87 3.63 -17.75
C LEU A 214 -7.31 2.30 -18.28
N PRO A 215 -6.35 2.35 -19.23
CA PRO A 215 -5.56 1.18 -19.60
C PRO A 215 -4.84 0.55 -18.40
N ASN A 216 -4.46 -0.72 -18.51
CA ASN A 216 -3.71 -1.40 -17.46
C ASN A 216 -2.23 -0.96 -17.43
N GLY A 217 -1.51 -1.31 -16.36
CA GLY A 217 -0.09 -0.94 -16.17
C GLY A 217 0.81 -1.38 -17.32
N TYR A 218 0.56 -2.57 -17.88
CA TYR A 218 1.34 -3.10 -19.00
C TYR A 218 1.29 -2.19 -20.23
N VAL A 219 0.11 -1.60 -20.53
CA VAL A 219 -0.07 -0.66 -21.66
C VAL A 219 0.68 0.66 -21.41
N PHE A 220 0.65 1.19 -20.19
CA PHE A 220 1.43 2.38 -19.84
C PHE A 220 2.93 2.14 -20.02
N ALA A 221 3.45 1.02 -19.52
CA ALA A 221 4.86 0.67 -19.70
C ALA A 221 5.23 0.47 -21.17
N SER A 222 4.37 -0.19 -21.94
CA SER A 222 4.57 -0.42 -23.38
C SER A 222 4.59 0.88 -24.20
N SER A 223 4.08 1.99 -23.65
CA SER A 223 4.16 3.29 -24.31
C SER A 223 5.58 3.87 -24.30
N PHE A 224 6.43 3.50 -23.32
CA PHE A 224 7.72 4.15 -23.08
C PHE A 224 7.61 5.69 -23.00
N ASP A 225 6.49 6.18 -22.44
CA ASP A 225 6.12 7.59 -22.40
C ASP A 225 5.62 7.94 -20.99
N ASP A 226 6.57 8.24 -20.09
CA ASP A 226 6.28 8.62 -18.72
C ASP A 226 5.69 10.04 -18.61
N GLU A 227 6.01 10.94 -19.55
CA GLU A 227 5.37 12.25 -19.67
C GLU A 227 3.86 12.12 -19.94
N LEU A 228 3.45 11.24 -20.86
CA LEU A 228 2.04 10.93 -21.10
C LEU A 228 1.37 10.28 -19.88
N ALA A 229 2.07 9.35 -19.20
CA ALA A 229 1.55 8.72 -17.99
C ALA A 229 1.29 9.76 -16.87
N GLU A 230 2.20 10.72 -16.68
CA GLU A 230 2.04 11.82 -15.71
C GLU A 230 0.80 12.67 -16.04
N GLN A 231 0.61 13.05 -17.30
CA GLN A 231 -0.56 13.85 -17.73
C GLN A 231 -1.89 13.13 -17.53
N ILE A 232 -1.96 11.83 -17.83
CA ILE A 232 -3.18 11.04 -17.61
C ILE A 232 -3.50 10.94 -16.11
N PHE A 233 -2.49 10.72 -15.28
CA PHE A 233 -2.69 10.59 -13.83
C PHE A 233 -2.88 11.94 -13.12
N GLU A 234 -2.54 13.06 -13.74
CA GLU A 234 -3.00 14.38 -13.31
C GLU A 234 -4.54 14.48 -13.37
N LEU A 235 -5.14 13.97 -14.45
CA LEU A 235 -6.61 13.93 -14.59
C LEU A 235 -7.25 12.96 -13.59
N GLU A 236 -6.65 11.78 -13.38
CA GLU A 236 -7.08 10.84 -12.34
C GLU A 236 -7.01 11.49 -10.94
N GLY A 237 -5.97 12.27 -10.66
CA GLY A 237 -5.85 13.08 -9.45
C GLY A 237 -7.02 14.04 -9.24
N VAL A 238 -7.46 14.71 -10.30
CA VAL A 238 -8.64 15.59 -10.25
C VAL A 238 -9.91 14.79 -9.93
N GLU A 239 -10.09 13.60 -10.52
CA GLU A 239 -11.23 12.73 -10.25
C GLU A 239 -11.23 12.24 -8.77
N LEU A 240 -10.07 11.86 -8.23
CA LEU A 240 -9.89 11.50 -6.82
C LEU A 240 -10.29 12.64 -5.89
N PHE A 241 -9.78 13.85 -6.16
CA PHE A 241 -10.10 15.03 -5.38
C PHE A 241 -11.61 15.35 -5.40
N ALA A 242 -12.24 15.22 -6.57
CA ALA A 242 -13.67 15.46 -6.74
C ALA A 242 -14.53 14.46 -5.93
N TYR A 243 -14.10 13.20 -5.82
CA TYR A 243 -14.78 12.17 -5.04
C TYR A 243 -14.36 12.09 -3.56
N ASN A 244 -13.59 13.07 -3.06
CA ASN A 244 -13.09 13.10 -1.68
C ASN A 244 -12.28 11.83 -1.33
N ILE A 245 -11.39 11.44 -2.23
CA ILE A 245 -10.51 10.29 -2.08
C ILE A 245 -9.08 10.81 -1.96
N ASP A 246 -8.38 10.43 -0.89
CA ASP A 246 -7.05 10.92 -0.59
C ASP A 246 -5.96 10.10 -1.28
N ALA A 247 -6.12 8.77 -1.32
CA ALA A 247 -5.12 7.89 -1.90
C ALA A 247 -5.70 6.84 -2.87
N LEU A 248 -5.15 6.79 -4.08
CA LEU A 248 -5.38 5.72 -5.05
C LEU A 248 -4.45 4.54 -4.74
N LEU A 249 -4.99 3.33 -4.65
CA LEU A 249 -4.21 2.11 -4.43
C LEU A 249 -3.58 1.63 -5.73
N GLY A 250 -2.62 2.39 -6.19
CA GLY A 250 -1.79 2.15 -7.36
C GLY A 250 -0.75 3.26 -7.45
N PRO A 251 0.29 3.10 -8.29
CA PRO A 251 0.50 1.97 -9.20
C PRO A 251 0.84 0.63 -8.52
N GLY A 252 0.40 -0.45 -9.16
CA GLY A 252 1.03 -1.75 -9.00
C GLY A 252 2.36 -1.77 -9.76
N MET A 253 3.46 -2.14 -9.11
CA MET A 253 4.80 -2.01 -9.69
C MET A 253 5.75 -3.15 -9.30
N ASN A 254 5.21 -4.32 -8.95
CA ASN A 254 6.03 -5.51 -8.78
C ASN A 254 6.63 -5.94 -10.12
N ILE A 255 7.90 -6.36 -10.11
CA ILE A 255 8.61 -6.85 -11.30
C ILE A 255 7.89 -8.04 -11.94
N HIS A 256 7.82 -8.09 -13.28
CA HIS A 256 7.42 -9.27 -14.03
C HIS A 256 8.50 -10.37 -13.95
N ARG A 257 8.64 -10.98 -12.77
CA ARG A 257 9.64 -12.05 -12.52
C ARG A 257 9.38 -13.27 -13.41
N HIS A 258 8.10 -13.56 -13.67
CA HIS A 258 7.67 -14.70 -14.45
C HIS A 258 6.40 -14.34 -15.23
N PRO A 259 6.23 -14.79 -16.49
CA PRO A 259 5.09 -14.42 -17.33
C PRO A 259 3.74 -14.88 -16.77
N PHE A 260 3.72 -15.95 -15.96
CA PHE A 260 2.48 -16.52 -15.41
C PHE A 260 2.00 -15.92 -14.07
N CYS A 261 2.59 -14.81 -13.61
CA CYS A 261 1.99 -14.11 -12.49
C CYS A 261 0.65 -13.48 -12.91
N GLY A 262 -0.44 -13.86 -12.24
CA GLY A 262 -1.81 -13.44 -12.60
C GLY A 262 -2.06 -11.93 -12.51
N ARG A 263 -1.18 -11.18 -11.85
CA ARG A 263 -1.26 -9.71 -11.70
C ARG A 263 -0.27 -8.94 -12.59
N ASN A 264 0.44 -9.60 -13.50
CA ASN A 264 1.32 -8.89 -14.45
C ASN A 264 0.57 -7.80 -15.25
N PHE A 265 -0.75 -7.94 -15.46
CA PHE A 265 -1.53 -6.93 -16.19
C PHE A 265 -1.53 -5.54 -15.51
N GLU A 266 -1.49 -5.48 -14.17
CA GLU A 266 -1.50 -4.21 -13.43
C GLU A 266 -0.10 -3.69 -13.09
N TYR A 267 0.94 -4.47 -13.39
CA TYR A 267 2.34 -4.12 -13.22
C TYR A 267 2.94 -3.62 -14.55
N PHE A 268 4.21 -3.19 -14.52
CA PHE A 268 4.83 -2.48 -15.65
C PHE A 268 5.75 -3.36 -16.49
N SER A 269 6.84 -3.84 -15.91
CA SER A 269 7.93 -4.47 -16.68
C SER A 269 8.71 -5.51 -15.86
N GLU A 270 9.50 -6.31 -16.56
CA GLU A 270 10.58 -7.09 -15.97
C GLU A 270 11.80 -6.21 -15.60
N ASP A 271 11.88 -5.01 -16.18
CA ASP A 271 12.93 -4.03 -15.93
C ASP A 271 12.55 -3.06 -14.78
N PRO A 272 13.44 -2.88 -13.77
CA PRO A 272 13.15 -2.03 -12.63
C PRO A 272 13.20 -0.54 -12.93
N LEU A 273 13.97 -0.11 -13.94
CA LEU A 273 14.10 1.29 -14.30
C LEU A 273 12.83 1.78 -15.00
N LEU A 274 12.36 1.06 -16.02
CA LEU A 274 11.09 1.35 -16.70
C LEU A 274 9.92 1.32 -15.71
N SER A 275 9.87 0.29 -14.86
CA SER A 275 8.83 0.19 -13.81
C SER A 275 8.87 1.37 -12.84
N GLY A 276 10.07 1.79 -12.43
CA GLY A 276 10.27 2.92 -11.53
C GLY A 276 9.88 4.25 -12.15
N LYS A 277 10.27 4.52 -13.41
CA LYS A 277 9.97 5.78 -14.11
C LYS A 277 8.49 5.97 -14.34
N ILE A 278 7.79 4.93 -14.84
CA ILE A 278 6.34 5.00 -15.03
C ILE A 278 5.63 5.17 -13.68
N ALA A 279 6.04 4.43 -12.64
CA ALA A 279 5.47 4.61 -11.31
C ALA A 279 5.67 6.03 -10.77
N ALA A 280 6.87 6.59 -10.91
CA ALA A 280 7.19 7.95 -10.48
C ALA A 280 6.36 8.99 -11.23
N ALA A 281 6.15 8.83 -12.54
CA ALA A 281 5.29 9.70 -13.33
C ALA A 281 3.84 9.67 -12.86
N GLN A 282 3.27 8.48 -12.63
CA GLN A 282 1.90 8.36 -12.11
C GLN A 282 1.77 9.00 -10.72
N SER A 283 2.75 8.81 -9.83
CA SER A 283 2.80 9.46 -8.52
C SER A 283 2.83 10.99 -8.62
N ARG A 284 3.70 11.56 -9.48
CA ARG A 284 3.74 13.01 -9.71
C ARG A 284 2.43 13.53 -10.27
N GLY A 285 1.83 12.84 -11.23
CA GLY A 285 0.55 13.20 -11.84
C GLY A 285 -0.54 13.36 -10.78
N VAL A 286 -0.82 12.31 -10.00
CA VAL A 286 -1.84 12.36 -8.95
C VAL A 286 -1.55 13.47 -7.92
N SER A 287 -0.28 13.64 -7.55
CA SER A 287 0.14 14.64 -6.55
C SER A 287 -0.22 16.09 -6.91
N ARG A 288 -0.44 16.41 -8.20
CA ARG A 288 -0.86 17.75 -8.65
C ARG A 288 -2.20 18.18 -8.07
N SER A 289 -3.08 17.24 -7.79
CA SER A 289 -4.38 17.48 -7.14
C SER A 289 -4.29 17.61 -5.61
N GLY A 290 -3.13 17.30 -5.03
CA GLY A 290 -2.92 17.12 -3.60
C GLY A 290 -3.26 15.72 -3.08
N CYS A 291 -3.95 14.87 -3.85
CA CYS A 291 -4.11 13.44 -3.55
C CYS A 291 -2.78 12.69 -3.73
N THR A 292 -2.70 11.42 -3.34
CA THR A 292 -1.51 10.59 -3.54
C THR A 292 -1.83 9.27 -4.24
N THR A 293 -0.82 8.71 -4.91
CA THR A 293 -0.73 7.27 -5.17
C THR A 293 -0.26 6.53 -3.93
N THR A 294 -0.70 5.28 -3.78
CA THR A 294 -0.12 4.29 -2.86
C THR A 294 0.60 3.22 -3.68
N ILE A 295 1.92 3.37 -3.82
CA ILE A 295 2.73 2.45 -4.63
C ILE A 295 2.75 1.05 -4.00
N LYS A 296 2.50 -0.01 -4.79
CA LYS A 296 2.26 -1.36 -4.28
C LYS A 296 2.80 -2.48 -5.18
N HIS A 297 3.07 -3.68 -4.69
CA HIS A 297 3.07 -4.13 -3.28
C HIS A 297 4.51 -4.28 -2.83
N TYR A 298 4.88 -3.66 -1.72
CA TYR A 298 6.25 -3.56 -1.21
C TYR A 298 6.58 -4.74 -0.28
N LEU A 299 7.34 -5.76 -0.69
CA LEU A 299 7.87 -6.02 -2.03
C LEU A 299 7.73 -7.50 -2.45
N CYS A 300 8.31 -7.85 -3.60
CA CYS A 300 8.44 -9.23 -4.08
C CYS A 300 7.12 -10.01 -4.24
N ASN A 301 5.99 -9.34 -4.42
CA ASN A 301 4.69 -9.99 -4.68
C ASN A 301 4.54 -10.39 -6.15
N ASN A 302 5.44 -11.25 -6.63
CA ASN A 302 5.55 -11.61 -8.04
C ASN A 302 4.89 -12.97 -8.37
N GLN A 303 4.12 -13.55 -7.44
CA GLN A 303 3.40 -14.81 -7.60
C GLN A 303 2.09 -14.80 -6.80
N GLU A 304 0.96 -14.97 -7.49
CA GLU A 304 -0.35 -14.99 -6.83
C GLU A 304 -0.63 -16.27 -6.06
N THR A 305 -0.17 -17.42 -6.57
CA THR A 305 -0.34 -18.70 -5.91
C THR A 305 0.28 -18.67 -4.52
N SER A 306 -0.56 -18.83 -3.49
CA SER A 306 -0.17 -18.80 -2.08
C SER A 306 0.51 -17.49 -1.65
N ARG A 307 0.15 -16.35 -2.24
CA ARG A 307 0.79 -15.03 -1.98
C ARG A 307 0.88 -14.62 -0.52
N ASN A 308 0.03 -15.13 0.37
CA ASN A 308 0.07 -14.84 1.82
C ASN A 308 0.94 -15.80 2.65
N LYS A 309 1.53 -16.81 2.03
CA LYS A 309 2.35 -17.85 2.67
C LYS A 309 3.67 -18.12 1.95
N CYS A 310 3.77 -17.78 0.65
CA CYS A 310 4.95 -18.04 -0.16
C CYS A 310 6.12 -17.19 0.31
N ASN A 311 7.09 -17.81 0.99
CA ASN A 311 8.32 -17.12 1.40
C ASN A 311 9.23 -16.91 0.18
N VAL A 312 9.46 -15.65 -0.16
CA VAL A 312 10.40 -15.27 -1.21
C VAL A 312 11.82 -15.32 -0.65
N VAL A 313 12.59 -16.30 -1.10
CA VAL A 313 14.01 -16.44 -0.78
C VAL A 313 14.85 -15.76 -1.86
N VAL A 314 15.57 -14.71 -1.50
CA VAL A 314 16.23 -13.81 -2.47
C VAL A 314 17.49 -13.17 -1.88
N SER A 315 18.52 -12.97 -2.71
CA SER A 315 19.76 -12.32 -2.28
C SER A 315 19.60 -10.82 -2.14
N GLU A 316 20.37 -10.19 -1.26
CA GLU A 316 20.35 -8.74 -1.06
C GLU A 316 20.67 -7.95 -2.34
N ARG A 317 21.63 -8.42 -3.16
CA ARG A 317 21.91 -7.79 -4.45
C ARG A 317 20.67 -7.71 -5.35
N ALA A 318 19.97 -8.83 -5.53
CA ALA A 318 18.74 -8.87 -6.32
C ALA A 318 17.60 -8.05 -5.69
N LEU A 319 17.47 -8.05 -4.36
CA LEU A 319 16.53 -7.17 -3.66
C LEU A 319 16.79 -5.71 -4.04
N ARG A 320 18.04 -5.25 -3.90
CA ARG A 320 18.45 -3.85 -4.09
C ARG A 320 18.44 -3.39 -5.54
N GLU A 321 18.92 -4.22 -6.46
CA GLU A 321 19.06 -3.83 -7.87
C GLU A 321 17.79 -4.06 -8.69
N ILE A 322 16.95 -5.03 -8.32
CA ILE A 322 15.76 -5.41 -9.10
C ILE A 322 14.47 -5.03 -8.36
N TYR A 323 14.21 -5.64 -7.21
CA TYR A 323 12.87 -5.58 -6.63
C TYR A 323 12.57 -4.29 -5.86
N LEU A 324 13.59 -3.69 -5.24
CA LEU A 324 13.50 -2.41 -4.52
C LEU A 324 13.70 -1.21 -5.46
N LYS A 325 14.46 -1.38 -6.55
CA LYS A 325 14.92 -0.28 -7.39
C LYS A 325 13.77 0.56 -7.97
N GLY A 326 12.70 -0.08 -8.45
CA GLY A 326 11.52 0.64 -8.91
C GLY A 326 10.90 1.51 -7.80
N PHE A 327 10.74 0.95 -6.60
CA PHE A 327 10.20 1.69 -5.44
C PHE A 327 11.14 2.83 -5.00
N GLU A 328 12.46 2.62 -5.05
CA GLU A 328 13.45 3.68 -4.78
C GLU A 328 13.25 4.88 -5.71
N ILE A 329 13.06 4.61 -7.01
CA ILE A 329 12.79 5.64 -8.03
C ILE A 329 11.45 6.33 -7.74
N ALA A 330 10.38 5.58 -7.48
CA ALA A 330 9.07 6.16 -7.16
C ALA A 330 9.09 7.03 -5.89
N VAL A 331 9.88 6.65 -4.88
CA VAL A 331 10.08 7.46 -3.67
C VAL A 331 10.87 8.74 -3.98
N LYS A 332 12.03 8.63 -4.63
CA LYS A 332 12.96 9.76 -4.79
C LYS A 332 12.60 10.71 -5.92
N GLU A 333 12.05 10.19 -7.01
CA GLU A 333 11.70 10.97 -8.20
C GLU A 333 10.20 11.18 -8.36
N GLY A 334 9.39 10.26 -7.80
CA GLY A 334 7.94 10.36 -7.80
C GLY A 334 7.36 11.12 -6.61
N ASN A 335 8.17 11.31 -5.55
CA ASN A 335 7.74 11.84 -4.26
C ASN A 335 6.52 11.10 -3.69
N ALA A 336 6.48 9.76 -3.85
CA ALA A 336 5.41 8.96 -3.29
C ALA A 336 5.28 9.22 -1.77
N THR A 337 4.03 9.35 -1.28
CA THR A 337 3.75 9.62 0.15
C THR A 337 2.91 8.54 0.83
N ALA A 338 2.48 7.52 0.06
CA ALA A 338 1.86 6.30 0.57
C ALA A 338 2.49 5.06 -0.09
N ILE A 339 2.74 4.02 0.70
CA ILE A 339 3.27 2.72 0.26
C ILE A 339 2.40 1.61 0.87
N MET A 340 2.13 0.56 0.10
CA MET A 340 1.45 -0.63 0.62
C MET A 340 2.37 -1.84 0.62
N THR A 341 2.56 -2.47 1.77
CA THR A 341 3.36 -3.72 1.86
C THR A 341 2.65 -4.91 1.24
N SER A 342 3.38 -5.93 0.82
CA SER A 342 2.81 -7.14 0.24
C SER A 342 2.31 -8.16 1.27
N TYR A 343 1.55 -9.15 0.78
CA TYR A 343 1.09 -10.30 1.57
C TYR A 343 2.19 -11.30 1.93
N ASN A 344 3.24 -11.40 1.13
CA ASN A 344 4.20 -12.50 1.21
C ASN A 344 5.29 -12.24 2.27
N PRO A 345 5.85 -13.29 2.86
CA PRO A 345 7.13 -13.20 3.52
C PRO A 345 8.30 -13.07 2.54
N ILE A 346 9.36 -12.41 3.00
CA ILE A 346 10.63 -12.22 2.31
C ILE A 346 11.72 -12.62 3.28
N ASN A 347 12.49 -13.65 2.93
CA ASN A 347 13.56 -14.17 3.77
C ASN A 347 13.12 -14.39 5.24
N GLY A 348 11.90 -14.90 5.45
CA GLY A 348 11.38 -15.32 6.76
C GLY A 348 10.47 -14.32 7.50
N TYR A 349 10.43 -13.04 7.09
CA TYR A 349 9.53 -12.05 7.67
C TYR A 349 8.45 -11.63 6.68
N TRP A 350 7.19 -11.58 7.14
CA TRP A 350 6.11 -10.97 6.38
C TRP A 350 6.45 -9.51 6.09
N SER A 351 6.20 -9.05 4.85
CA SER A 351 6.57 -7.69 4.44
C SER A 351 5.98 -6.61 5.34
N ALA A 352 4.76 -6.84 5.86
CA ALA A 352 4.09 -5.93 6.78
C ALA A 352 4.81 -5.76 8.14
N SER A 353 5.66 -6.70 8.54
CA SER A 353 6.43 -6.69 9.79
C SER A 353 7.94 -6.85 9.54
N ASN A 354 8.44 -6.41 8.38
CA ASN A 354 9.85 -6.51 8.03
C ASN A 354 10.57 -5.17 8.26
N TYR A 355 11.24 -5.03 9.40
CA TYR A 355 11.92 -3.78 9.79
C TYR A 355 12.99 -3.32 8.81
N ASP A 356 13.77 -4.25 8.24
CA ASP A 356 14.79 -3.90 7.26
C ASP A 356 14.17 -3.28 6.01
N LEU A 357 12.97 -3.73 5.65
CA LEU A 357 12.21 -3.20 4.53
C LEU A 357 11.65 -1.80 4.83
N THR A 358 10.80 -1.70 5.85
CA THR A 358 9.99 -0.51 6.11
C THR A 358 10.76 0.60 6.84
N THR A 359 11.82 0.27 7.56
CA THR A 359 12.64 1.23 8.31
C THR A 359 14.06 1.36 7.75
N THR A 360 14.86 0.28 7.74
CA THR A 360 16.27 0.38 7.35
C THR A 360 16.42 0.90 5.92
N VAL A 361 15.79 0.26 4.93
CA VAL A 361 15.85 0.71 3.53
C VAL A 361 14.99 1.95 3.33
N LEU A 362 13.68 1.84 3.58
CA LEU A 362 12.75 2.87 3.14
C LEU A 362 12.95 4.22 3.86
N ARG A 363 13.21 4.22 5.17
CA ARG A 363 13.36 5.47 5.94
C ARG A 363 14.81 5.90 6.06
N ASN A 364 15.69 5.01 6.51
CA ASN A 364 17.06 5.41 6.85
C ASN A 364 17.92 5.59 5.59
N GLU A 365 17.74 4.76 4.57
CA GLU A 365 18.55 4.85 3.34
C GLU A 365 17.95 5.77 2.26
N TRP A 366 16.62 5.80 2.12
CA TRP A 366 15.93 6.59 1.09
C TRP A 366 15.33 7.89 1.60
N GLY A 367 15.17 8.04 2.93
CA GLY A 367 14.65 9.27 3.53
C GLY A 367 13.14 9.45 3.36
N TYR A 368 12.38 8.39 3.06
CA TYR A 368 10.92 8.48 2.86
C TYR A 368 10.22 9.07 4.10
N LYS A 369 9.22 9.94 3.88
CA LYS A 369 8.50 10.68 4.94
C LYS A 369 7.00 10.44 4.95
N GLY A 370 6.50 9.60 4.04
CA GLY A 370 5.10 9.21 4.01
C GLY A 370 4.78 8.10 5.00
N PHE A 371 3.56 7.57 4.89
CA PHE A 371 3.11 6.41 5.66
C PHE A 371 3.20 5.12 4.84
N VAL A 372 3.23 3.99 5.54
CA VAL A 372 3.09 2.63 5.02
C VAL A 372 1.77 2.06 5.54
N MET A 373 1.04 1.39 4.67
CA MET A 373 -0.11 0.56 5.06
C MET A 373 0.16 -0.91 4.72
N THR A 374 -0.54 -1.81 5.40
CA THR A 374 -0.61 -3.21 4.97
C THR A 374 -1.44 -3.36 3.70
N ASP A 375 -1.27 -4.47 2.98
CA ASP A 375 -2.35 -4.98 2.12
C ASP A 375 -3.52 -5.44 3.01
N TRP A 376 -4.71 -5.62 2.42
CA TRP A 376 -5.95 -5.92 3.13
C TRP A 376 -5.88 -7.24 3.89
N TRP A 377 -5.96 -7.19 5.21
CA TRP A 377 -5.86 -8.33 6.11
C TRP A 377 -4.51 -9.06 6.02
N ALA A 378 -3.44 -8.32 5.73
CA ALA A 378 -2.11 -8.90 5.68
C ALA A 378 -1.71 -9.52 7.03
N ARG A 379 -0.86 -10.53 6.96
CA ARG A 379 -0.30 -11.20 8.14
C ARG A 379 0.99 -10.50 8.56
N CYS A 380 1.27 -10.52 9.86
CA CYS A 380 2.52 -10.08 10.46
C CYS A 380 3.12 -11.20 11.30
N ASN A 381 4.43 -11.22 11.51
CA ASN A 381 5.09 -12.18 12.37
C ASN A 381 6.24 -11.57 13.17
N CYS A 382 6.44 -12.06 14.40
CA CYS A 382 7.72 -11.93 15.08
C CYS A 382 8.71 -12.98 14.54
N LYS A 383 9.97 -12.86 14.91
CA LYS A 383 11.03 -13.80 14.53
C LYS A 383 10.65 -15.25 14.86
N GLY A 384 10.67 -16.12 13.85
CA GLY A 384 10.39 -17.55 14.00
C GLY A 384 8.91 -17.92 14.15
N GLU A 385 8.00 -16.95 14.18
CA GLU A 385 6.56 -17.19 14.28
C GLU A 385 5.90 -17.30 12.90
N ALA A 386 4.74 -17.97 12.87
CA ALA A 386 3.86 -17.97 11.71
C ALA A 386 3.13 -16.62 11.58
N GLY A 387 2.83 -16.22 10.34
CA GLY A 387 2.09 -14.99 10.06
C GLY A 387 0.65 -15.02 10.60
N ASN A 388 0.27 -13.97 11.35
CA ASN A 388 -1.04 -13.76 11.97
C ASN A 388 -1.53 -12.31 11.70
N PRO A 389 -2.77 -12.10 11.22
CA PRO A 389 -3.35 -10.74 11.02
C PRO A 389 -3.63 -9.96 12.32
N GLU A 390 -3.60 -10.62 13.49
CA GLU A 390 -3.76 -9.97 14.80
C GLU A 390 -2.42 -9.49 15.40
N ASN A 391 -1.28 -9.86 14.79
CA ASN A 391 0.05 -9.55 15.32
C ASN A 391 0.51 -8.13 14.98
N LEU A 392 -0.21 -7.13 15.49
CA LEU A 392 0.10 -5.73 15.22
C LEU A 392 1.31 -5.22 16.01
N LYS A 393 1.73 -5.86 17.11
CA LYS A 393 2.99 -5.48 17.77
C LYS A 393 4.20 -5.63 16.83
N ALA A 394 4.22 -6.69 16.00
CA ALA A 394 5.27 -6.88 14.99
C ALA A 394 5.18 -5.85 13.84
N MET A 395 3.96 -5.47 13.43
CA MET A 395 3.74 -4.42 12.43
C MET A 395 4.30 -3.07 12.89
N ILE A 396 3.95 -2.67 14.12
CA ILE A 396 4.40 -1.42 14.73
C ILE A 396 5.91 -1.42 14.96
N ARG A 397 6.47 -2.53 15.46
CA ARG A 397 7.92 -2.69 15.62
C ARG A 397 8.71 -2.54 14.30
N ALA A 398 8.09 -2.84 13.16
CA ALA A 398 8.68 -2.64 11.84
C ALA A 398 8.52 -1.20 11.32
N HIS A 399 7.67 -0.38 11.94
CA HIS A 399 7.15 0.89 11.42
C HIS A 399 6.38 0.73 10.10
N ASN A 400 5.48 -0.25 10.06
CA ASN A 400 4.35 -0.21 9.15
C ASN A 400 3.19 0.46 9.89
N ASP A 401 2.71 1.58 9.35
CA ASP A 401 1.98 2.57 10.13
C ASP A 401 0.49 2.21 10.28
N ILE A 402 -0.13 1.65 9.23
CA ILE A 402 -1.58 1.39 9.19
C ILE A 402 -1.89 -0.06 8.84
N TYR A 403 -2.57 -0.76 9.74
CA TYR A 403 -3.21 -2.02 9.42
C TYR A 403 -4.50 -1.79 8.61
N MET A 404 -4.49 -2.19 7.35
CA MET A 404 -5.68 -2.32 6.52
C MET A 404 -6.11 -3.80 6.53
N VAL A 405 -7.31 -4.17 6.97
CA VAL A 405 -8.39 -3.32 7.47
C VAL A 405 -9.16 -4.04 8.57
N CYS A 406 -9.89 -3.29 9.39
CA CYS A 406 -10.83 -3.81 10.38
C CYS A 406 -12.25 -3.26 10.13
N SER A 407 -13.25 -3.95 10.68
CA SER A 407 -14.65 -3.48 10.64
C SER A 407 -14.89 -2.27 11.54
N SER A 408 -14.22 -2.25 12.70
CA SER A 408 -14.20 -1.19 13.69
C SER A 408 -12.80 -1.09 14.28
N ALA A 409 -12.22 0.10 14.28
CA ALA A 409 -10.91 0.33 14.86
C ALA A 409 -10.93 0.16 16.40
N GLU A 410 -12.05 0.47 17.05
CA GLU A 410 -12.22 0.34 18.50
C GLU A 410 -12.31 -1.11 18.95
N GLU A 411 -12.89 -1.98 18.12
CA GLU A 411 -13.13 -3.40 18.43
C GLU A 411 -12.07 -4.33 17.82
N LYS A 412 -11.05 -3.78 17.15
CA LYS A 412 -10.04 -4.59 16.47
C LYS A 412 -9.26 -5.41 17.49
N ARG A 413 -9.42 -6.72 17.43
CA ARG A 413 -8.54 -7.65 18.15
C ARG A 413 -7.10 -7.53 17.67
N HIS A 414 -6.18 -7.19 18.58
CA HIS A 414 -4.75 -7.04 18.31
C HIS A 414 -3.92 -7.28 19.58
N ASN A 415 -2.61 -7.50 19.42
CA ASN A 415 -1.67 -7.74 20.53
C ASN A 415 -0.75 -6.53 20.85
N ILE A 416 -1.15 -5.30 20.51
CA ILE A 416 -0.36 -4.08 20.79
C ILE A 416 -0.08 -3.92 22.29
N PHE A 417 -1.12 -4.01 23.13
CA PHE A 417 -0.96 -3.84 24.58
C PHE A 417 -0.11 -4.94 25.23
N GLU A 418 -0.24 -6.19 24.76
CA GLU A 418 0.65 -7.28 25.16
C GLU A 418 2.12 -6.93 24.81
N GLY A 419 2.35 -6.42 23.60
CA GLY A 419 3.68 -5.99 23.18
C GLY A 419 4.26 -4.83 23.99
N LEU A 420 3.42 -3.91 24.47
CA LEU A 420 3.82 -2.83 25.38
C LEU A 420 4.17 -3.36 26.77
N GLU A 421 3.36 -4.27 27.31
CA GLU A 421 3.58 -4.90 28.63
C GLU A 421 4.86 -5.75 28.65
N GLU A 422 5.10 -6.51 27.59
CA GLU A 422 6.31 -7.33 27.41
C GLU A 422 7.57 -6.49 27.11
N GLY A 423 7.42 -5.21 26.75
CA GLY A 423 8.50 -4.36 26.26
C GLY A 423 9.02 -4.74 24.86
N TYR A 424 8.28 -5.58 24.13
CA TYR A 424 8.57 -5.90 22.72
C TYR A 424 8.34 -4.71 21.79
N ILE A 425 7.41 -3.83 22.14
CA ILE A 425 7.31 -2.48 21.57
C ILE A 425 7.26 -1.46 22.70
N THR A 426 7.53 -0.21 22.36
CA THR A 426 7.45 0.94 23.24
C THR A 426 6.35 1.87 22.77
N ARG A 427 5.98 2.82 23.63
CA ARG A 427 5.13 3.93 23.22
C ARG A 427 5.75 4.73 22.07
N GLY A 428 7.07 4.88 22.05
CA GLY A 428 7.81 5.54 20.98
C GLY A 428 7.57 4.91 19.61
N ASP A 429 7.47 3.59 19.52
CA ASP A 429 7.18 2.90 18.26
C ASP A 429 5.76 3.25 17.74
N LEU A 430 4.76 3.27 18.63
CA LEU A 430 3.39 3.70 18.28
C LEU A 430 3.32 5.18 17.90
N GLN A 431 4.03 6.04 18.64
CA GLN A 431 4.10 7.47 18.38
C GLN A 431 4.76 7.76 17.04
N TYR A 432 5.78 6.98 16.67
CA TYR A 432 6.42 7.08 15.37
C TYR A 432 5.45 6.75 14.22
N CYS A 433 4.66 5.67 14.36
CA CYS A 433 3.62 5.35 13.38
C CYS A 433 2.55 6.45 13.31
N ALA A 434 2.06 6.94 14.46
CA ALA A 434 1.10 8.02 14.53
C ALA A 434 1.64 9.31 13.88
N GLU A 435 2.92 9.64 14.10
CA GLU A 435 3.59 10.79 13.48
C GLU A 435 3.59 10.70 11.95
N ASN A 436 3.89 9.53 11.37
CA ASN A 436 3.85 9.33 9.93
C ASN A 436 2.44 9.52 9.35
N ILE A 437 1.42 8.96 10.03
CA ILE A 437 0.01 9.10 9.63
C ILE A 437 -0.42 10.57 9.69
N LEU A 438 -0.14 11.25 10.81
CA LEU A 438 -0.55 12.64 11.03
C LEU A 438 0.19 13.60 10.09
N ASN A 439 1.47 13.37 9.81
CA ASN A 439 2.22 14.15 8.82
C ASN A 439 1.59 14.07 7.42
N TYR A 440 1.12 12.89 7.00
CA TYR A 440 0.36 12.77 5.77
C TYR A 440 -0.96 13.55 5.85
N ILE A 441 -1.75 13.31 6.91
CA ILE A 441 -3.07 13.94 7.08
C ILE A 441 -2.96 15.46 7.03
N LEU A 442 -2.00 16.07 7.73
CA LEU A 442 -1.76 17.52 7.72
C LEU A 442 -1.59 18.12 6.32
N ASN A 443 -1.07 17.33 5.37
CA ASN A 443 -0.82 17.76 4.00
C ASN A 443 -1.93 17.35 3.02
N SER A 444 -2.89 16.52 3.47
CA SER A 444 -3.94 15.94 2.64
C SER A 444 -5.00 16.96 2.18
N PRO A 445 -5.67 16.72 1.03
CA PRO A 445 -6.84 17.49 0.61
C PRO A 445 -7.97 17.42 1.62
N THR A 446 -8.19 16.25 2.23
CA THR A 446 -9.21 16.05 3.25
C THR A 446 -9.00 16.97 4.45
N PHE A 447 -7.77 17.11 4.95
CA PHE A 447 -7.50 18.04 6.05
C PHE A 447 -7.74 19.49 5.66
N LYS A 448 -7.29 19.91 4.47
CA LYS A 448 -7.56 21.27 3.96
C LYS A 448 -9.06 21.55 3.87
N LYS A 449 -9.85 20.61 3.34
CA LYS A 449 -11.32 20.71 3.28
C LYS A 449 -11.95 20.76 4.68
N PHE A 450 -11.47 19.94 5.60
CA PHE A 450 -11.92 19.90 6.99
C PHE A 450 -11.70 21.25 7.70
N VAL A 451 -10.53 21.86 7.53
CA VAL A 451 -10.20 23.19 8.07
C VAL A 451 -11.07 24.27 7.45
N LEU A 452 -11.23 24.28 6.12
CA LEU A 452 -12.10 25.24 5.43
C LEU A 452 -13.57 25.13 5.86
N ALA A 453 -14.01 23.93 6.24
CA ALA A 453 -15.34 23.68 6.81
C ALA A 453 -15.44 24.04 8.31
N GLY A 454 -14.40 24.63 8.91
CA GLY A 454 -14.39 25.05 10.31
C GLY A 454 -14.10 23.94 11.32
N CYS A 455 -13.42 22.87 10.90
CA CYS A 455 -13.08 21.71 11.74
C CYS A 455 -14.29 21.07 12.43
N VAL A 456 -15.46 21.10 11.77
CA VAL A 456 -16.70 20.57 12.33
C VAL A 456 -16.59 19.05 12.41
N LYS A 457 -16.60 18.51 13.63
CA LYS A 457 -16.59 17.06 13.88
C LYS A 457 -17.70 16.39 13.06
N PRO A 458 -17.36 15.50 12.11
CA PRO A 458 -18.37 14.77 11.36
C PRO A 458 -19.16 13.88 12.32
N LYS A 459 -20.48 13.87 12.14
CA LYS A 459 -21.38 12.98 12.88
C LYS A 459 -21.59 11.72 12.07
N TYR A 460 -20.75 10.72 12.31
CA TYR A 460 -21.02 9.37 11.84
C TYR A 460 -21.94 8.73 12.87
N ALA A 461 -23.16 8.35 12.46
CA ALA A 461 -24.07 7.70 13.38
C ALA A 461 -23.47 6.36 13.84
N SER A 462 -23.11 6.24 15.12
CA SER A 462 -23.00 4.94 15.77
C SER A 462 -24.38 4.29 15.71
N ILE A 463 -24.48 3.11 15.12
CA ILE A 463 -25.75 2.39 15.05
C ILE A 463 -25.85 1.61 16.35
N ASP A 464 -26.58 2.12 17.35
CA ASP A 464 -26.99 1.28 18.46
C ASP A 464 -28.12 0.37 17.99
N GLU A 465 -27.77 -0.88 17.66
CA GLU A 465 -28.75 -1.89 17.26
C GLU A 465 -29.87 -2.12 18.28
N ALA A 466 -29.66 -1.78 19.56
CA ALA A 466 -30.65 -1.94 20.63
C ALA A 466 -31.76 -0.87 20.56
N GLU A 467 -31.52 0.24 19.87
CA GLU A 467 -32.52 1.29 19.63
C GLU A 467 -33.52 0.93 18.52
N PHE A 468 -33.30 -0.17 17.79
CA PHE A 468 -34.12 -0.56 16.63
C PHE A 468 -34.77 -1.94 16.83
N GLU A 469 -36.04 -2.05 16.49
CA GLU A 469 -36.77 -3.32 16.49
C GLU A 469 -36.67 -4.01 15.13
N THR A 470 -36.53 -5.33 15.13
CA THR A 470 -36.50 -6.08 13.87
C THR A 470 -37.90 -6.14 13.26
N VAL A 471 -38.07 -5.55 12.09
CA VAL A 471 -39.37 -5.46 11.39
C VAL A 471 -39.49 -6.44 10.23
N ALA A 472 -38.36 -6.88 9.65
CA ALA A 472 -38.34 -7.89 8.60
C ALA A 472 -37.08 -8.74 8.68
N VAL A 473 -37.18 -10.02 8.34
CA VAL A 473 -36.06 -10.97 8.31
C VAL A 473 -36.20 -11.89 7.10
N ILE A 474 -35.09 -12.19 6.46
CA ILE A 474 -34.92 -13.26 5.50
C ILE A 474 -33.80 -14.15 6.01
N ASP A 475 -34.08 -15.43 6.20
CA ASP A 475 -33.07 -16.43 6.50
C ASP A 475 -32.66 -17.16 5.21
N ASN A 476 -31.38 -17.50 5.09
CA ASN A 476 -30.78 -18.21 3.96
C ASN A 476 -31.11 -17.56 2.60
N VAL A 477 -30.70 -16.30 2.44
CA VAL A 477 -30.93 -15.54 1.22
C VAL A 477 -30.30 -16.25 0.01
N ILE A 478 -31.02 -16.27 -1.11
CA ILE A 478 -30.60 -16.88 -2.38
C ILE A 478 -30.22 -15.77 -3.37
N SER A 479 -29.05 -15.93 -3.98
CA SER A 479 -28.54 -14.98 -4.98
C SER A 479 -29.45 -14.96 -6.22
N GLY A 480 -29.83 -13.77 -6.65
CA GLY A 480 -30.68 -13.55 -7.83
C GLY A 480 -32.18 -13.57 -7.56
N GLU A 481 -32.63 -14.00 -6.38
CA GLU A 481 -34.06 -13.97 -6.01
C GLU A 481 -34.53 -12.58 -5.59
N GLU A 482 -35.81 -12.30 -5.80
CA GLU A 482 -36.49 -11.09 -5.32
C GLU A 482 -37.28 -11.38 -4.06
N TYR A 483 -37.08 -10.56 -3.05
CA TYR A 483 -37.76 -10.63 -1.76
C TYR A 483 -38.60 -9.38 -1.56
N ASN A 484 -39.90 -9.57 -1.33
CA ASN A 484 -40.83 -8.49 -1.02
C ASN A 484 -41.00 -8.40 0.50
N LEU A 485 -40.47 -7.35 1.13
CA LEU A 485 -40.47 -7.18 2.59
C LEU A 485 -41.39 -6.06 3.02
N THR A 486 -42.22 -6.30 4.02
CA THR A 486 -43.11 -5.26 4.58
C THR A 486 -42.41 -4.54 5.72
N PHE A 487 -42.17 -3.24 5.55
CA PHE A 487 -41.61 -2.34 6.56
C PHE A 487 -41.97 -0.89 6.20
N ASP A 488 -41.79 0.05 7.13
CA ASP A 488 -42.16 1.44 6.92
C ASP A 488 -41.08 2.18 6.11
N THR A 489 -41.23 2.25 4.79
CA THR A 489 -40.23 2.89 3.92
C THR A 489 -39.99 4.38 4.20
N ASP A 490 -40.83 5.04 5.01
CA ASP A 490 -40.65 6.43 5.43
C ASP A 490 -39.80 6.58 6.71
N LYS A 491 -39.55 5.49 7.43
CA LYS A 491 -38.70 5.47 8.63
C LYS A 491 -37.26 5.13 8.33
N LYS A 492 -36.38 5.63 9.20
CA LYS A 492 -34.95 5.29 9.18
C LYS A 492 -34.79 3.79 9.46
N CYS A 493 -33.97 3.11 8.66
CA CYS A 493 -33.76 1.67 8.76
C CYS A 493 -32.29 1.35 9.01
N ILE A 494 -32.05 0.23 9.67
CA ILE A 494 -30.74 -0.43 9.68
C ILE A 494 -30.87 -1.83 9.09
N PHE A 495 -29.88 -2.22 8.29
CA PHE A 495 -29.81 -3.48 7.59
C PHE A 495 -28.70 -4.31 8.19
N LEU A 496 -29.03 -5.51 8.61
CA LEU A 496 -28.12 -6.43 9.25
C LEU A 496 -27.94 -7.63 8.34
N PHE A 497 -26.67 -7.94 8.06
CA PHE A 497 -26.26 -9.03 7.20
C PHE A 497 -25.43 -9.99 8.04
N GLU A 498 -25.87 -11.22 8.18
CA GLU A 498 -25.04 -12.29 8.74
C GLU A 498 -24.54 -13.13 7.56
N THR A 499 -23.23 -13.04 7.33
CA THR A 499 -22.59 -13.60 6.15
C THR A 499 -21.49 -14.56 6.55
N GLU A 500 -21.28 -15.56 5.71
CA GLU A 500 -20.21 -16.52 5.85
C GLU A 500 -19.60 -16.78 4.47
N CYS A 501 -18.26 -16.73 4.38
CA CYS A 501 -17.56 -17.16 3.18
C CYS A 501 -17.12 -18.63 3.32
N LYS A 502 -17.56 -19.48 2.40
CA LYS A 502 -17.27 -20.93 2.39
C LYS A 502 -15.87 -21.26 1.85
N ASN A 503 -15.11 -20.27 1.40
CA ASN A 503 -13.81 -20.50 0.78
C ASN A 503 -12.67 -20.09 1.73
N GLU A 504 -11.57 -20.85 1.73
CA GLU A 504 -10.36 -20.57 2.53
C GLU A 504 -9.38 -19.62 1.82
N SER A 505 -9.68 -19.20 0.58
CA SER A 505 -8.83 -18.28 -0.19
C SER A 505 -9.13 -16.80 0.12
N LEU A 506 -8.09 -15.96 0.28
CA LEU A 506 -8.20 -14.49 0.47
C LEU A 506 -8.84 -13.71 -0.69
N ALA A 507 -9.54 -14.38 -1.60
CA ALA A 507 -10.38 -13.75 -2.60
C ALA A 507 -11.49 -12.94 -1.91
N GLN A 508 -11.71 -11.73 -2.42
CA GLN A 508 -12.83 -10.90 -2.01
C GLN A 508 -14.05 -11.25 -2.86
N TYR A 509 -15.17 -11.52 -2.20
CA TYR A 509 -16.42 -11.81 -2.88
C TYR A 509 -17.42 -10.68 -2.61
N PRO A 510 -17.89 -9.97 -3.65
CA PRO A 510 -18.87 -8.91 -3.48
C PRO A 510 -20.26 -9.49 -3.20
N ILE A 511 -20.95 -8.85 -2.26
CA ILE A 511 -22.39 -8.92 -2.04
C ILE A 511 -22.96 -7.59 -2.48
N THR A 512 -23.87 -7.65 -3.44
CA THR A 512 -24.60 -6.48 -3.92
C THR A 512 -26.05 -6.59 -3.50
N LEU A 513 -26.57 -5.57 -2.82
CA LEU A 513 -27.98 -5.39 -2.54
C LEU A 513 -28.56 -4.40 -3.55
N ASN A 514 -29.57 -4.86 -4.27
CA ASN A 514 -30.41 -4.05 -5.12
C ASN A 514 -31.77 -3.84 -4.45
N VAL A 515 -32.29 -2.62 -4.49
CA VAL A 515 -33.63 -2.27 -4.02
C VAL A 515 -34.38 -1.56 -5.14
N GLY A 516 -35.56 -2.06 -5.51
CA GLY A 516 -36.33 -1.51 -6.64
C GLY A 516 -35.59 -1.55 -7.98
N GLY A 517 -34.69 -2.52 -8.17
CA GLY A 517 -33.88 -2.66 -9.38
C GLY A 517 -32.62 -1.78 -9.44
N LYS A 518 -32.34 -0.97 -8.40
CA LYS A 518 -31.11 -0.17 -8.31
C LYS A 518 -30.15 -0.74 -7.28
N ASN A 519 -28.85 -0.71 -7.58
CA ASN A 519 -27.80 -1.06 -6.62
C ASN A 519 -27.72 0.02 -5.54
N VAL A 520 -28.06 -0.34 -4.30
CA VAL A 520 -28.06 0.58 -3.15
C VAL A 520 -26.89 0.33 -2.21
N LEU A 521 -26.32 -0.88 -2.21
CA LEU A 521 -25.18 -1.23 -1.38
C LEU A 521 -24.38 -2.33 -2.06
N SER A 522 -23.06 -2.17 -2.10
CA SER A 522 -22.13 -3.25 -2.41
C SER A 522 -21.06 -3.31 -1.33
N PHE A 523 -20.81 -4.50 -0.80
CA PHE A 523 -19.72 -4.74 0.14
C PHE A 523 -19.08 -6.09 -0.14
N SER A 524 -17.80 -6.25 0.18
CA SER A 524 -17.08 -7.50 -0.04
C SER A 524 -16.83 -8.20 1.28
N ILE A 525 -16.91 -9.53 1.27
CA ILE A 525 -16.45 -10.39 2.36
C ILE A 525 -15.26 -11.22 1.88
N SER A 526 -14.34 -11.54 2.79
CA SER A 526 -13.16 -12.37 2.54
C SER A 526 -13.28 -13.76 3.17
N SER A 527 -12.39 -14.69 2.79
CA SER A 527 -12.30 -16.01 3.42
C SER A 527 -12.06 -15.95 4.92
N ASN A 528 -12.67 -16.91 5.65
CA ASN A 528 -12.55 -17.15 7.09
C ASN A 528 -13.33 -16.21 8.01
N ASP A 529 -14.21 -15.40 7.45
CA ASP A 529 -15.09 -14.53 8.23
C ASP A 529 -16.51 -15.10 8.31
N SER A 530 -17.00 -15.28 9.54
CA SER A 530 -18.43 -15.21 9.86
C SER A 530 -18.71 -13.78 10.32
N ASN A 531 -19.14 -12.92 9.41
CA ASN A 531 -19.30 -11.50 9.71
C ASN A 531 -20.77 -11.16 9.89
N LYS A 532 -21.10 -10.67 11.08
CA LYS A 532 -22.29 -9.84 11.31
C LYS A 532 -21.94 -8.42 10.89
N THR A 533 -22.53 -7.96 9.80
CA THR A 533 -22.31 -6.63 9.23
C THR A 533 -23.58 -5.81 9.40
N VAL A 534 -23.49 -4.67 10.08
CA VAL A 534 -24.60 -3.73 10.20
C VAL A 534 -24.35 -2.54 9.26
N ARG A 535 -25.38 -2.14 8.53
CA ARG A 535 -25.36 -0.99 7.63
C ARG A 535 -26.63 -0.17 7.83
N GLN A 536 -26.48 1.07 8.28
CA GLN A 536 -27.57 2.04 8.29
C GLN A 536 -27.63 2.71 6.92
N MET A 537 -28.81 2.70 6.30
CA MET A 537 -29.06 3.44 5.06
C MET A 537 -30.51 3.93 5.05
N THR A 538 -30.76 5.01 4.31
CA THR A 538 -32.11 5.48 4.01
C THR A 538 -32.41 5.10 2.56
N LEU A 539 -33.51 4.39 2.31
CA LEU A 539 -33.87 3.97 0.95
C LEU A 539 -34.45 5.17 0.18
N SER A 540 -33.81 5.56 -0.91
CA SER A 540 -34.25 6.70 -1.72
C SER A 540 -35.55 6.45 -2.47
N ASP A 541 -35.78 5.21 -2.90
CA ASP A 541 -36.83 4.87 -3.86
C ASP A 541 -38.09 4.28 -3.20
N LYS A 542 -38.12 4.23 -1.87
CA LYS A 542 -39.21 3.64 -1.06
C LYS A 542 -39.69 2.26 -1.57
N SER A 543 -38.81 1.51 -2.22
CA SER A 543 -39.14 0.19 -2.72
C SER A 543 -39.02 -0.83 -1.59
N ASN A 544 -39.92 -1.81 -1.63
CA ASN A 544 -39.97 -2.96 -0.75
C ASN A 544 -39.44 -4.24 -1.41
N VAL A 545 -38.89 -4.14 -2.62
CA VAL A 545 -38.35 -5.26 -3.38
C VAL A 545 -36.84 -5.29 -3.23
N PHE A 546 -36.31 -6.36 -2.64
CA PHE A 546 -34.89 -6.58 -2.39
C PHE A 546 -34.38 -7.71 -3.27
N ASN A 547 -33.24 -7.49 -3.91
CA ASN A 547 -32.55 -8.52 -4.68
C ASN A 547 -31.08 -8.52 -4.29
N PHE A 548 -30.51 -9.70 -4.10
CA PHE A 548 -29.12 -9.84 -3.71
C PHE A 548 -28.34 -10.53 -4.82
N ARG A 549 -27.13 -10.07 -5.11
CA ARG A 549 -26.20 -10.75 -6.01
C ARG A 549 -24.88 -11.02 -5.30
N PHE A 550 -24.53 -12.29 -5.25
CA PHE A 550 -23.28 -12.81 -4.70
C PHE A 550 -22.92 -14.16 -5.35
N SER A 551 -21.67 -14.58 -5.21
CA SER A 551 -21.18 -15.85 -5.75
C SER A 551 -21.54 -17.04 -4.87
N ASP A 552 -21.40 -18.25 -5.40
CA ASP A 552 -21.65 -19.52 -4.70
C ASP A 552 -20.72 -19.77 -3.50
N HIS A 553 -19.66 -18.96 -3.36
CA HIS A 553 -18.75 -18.98 -2.22
C HIS A 553 -19.30 -18.23 -1.00
N ILE A 554 -20.40 -17.48 -1.15
CA ILE A 554 -21.02 -16.70 -0.09
C ILE A 554 -22.28 -17.40 0.40
N ASN A 555 -22.43 -17.43 1.72
CA ASN A 555 -23.65 -17.79 2.41
C ASN A 555 -24.17 -16.56 3.17
N LEU A 556 -25.20 -15.89 2.63
CA LEU A 556 -25.91 -14.84 3.35
C LEU A 556 -26.98 -15.50 4.23
N ARG A 557 -26.55 -15.92 5.42
CA ARG A 557 -27.35 -16.68 6.39
C ARG A 557 -28.57 -15.91 6.84
N LYS A 558 -28.44 -14.59 7.00
CA LYS A 558 -29.53 -13.73 7.45
C LYS A 558 -29.41 -12.33 6.87
N PHE A 559 -30.55 -11.80 6.46
CA PHE A 559 -30.76 -10.38 6.22
C PHE A 559 -31.90 -9.90 7.11
N ALA A 560 -31.70 -8.83 7.87
CA ALA A 560 -32.74 -8.24 8.68
C ALA A 560 -32.83 -6.73 8.47
N ILE A 561 -34.06 -6.22 8.47
CA ILE A 561 -34.37 -4.79 8.54
C ILE A 561 -34.79 -4.51 9.97
N LYS A 562 -34.16 -3.52 10.61
CA LYS A 562 -34.62 -2.98 11.89
C LYS A 562 -34.98 -1.50 11.75
N GLN A 563 -36.01 -1.06 12.49
CA GLN A 563 -36.56 0.31 12.46
C GLN A 563 -36.85 0.85 13.85
#